data_AF-A0A973CJT9-F1
#
_entry.id   AF-A0A973CJT9-F1
#
_cell.length_a   1.000
_cell.length_b   1.000
_cell.length_c   1.000
_cell.angle_alpha   90.00
_cell.angle_beta   90.00
_cell.angle_gamma   90.00
#
_symmetry.space_group_name_H-M   'P 1'
#
loop_
_entity.id
_entity.type
_entity.pdbx_description
1 polymer ?
#
loop_
_entity_poly.entity_id
_entity_poly.type
_entity_poly.pdbx_seq_one_letter_code
_entity_poly.pdbx_strand_id
1 'polypeptide(L)'
;MKRIFQIGFNRCGTTSLHRFFEINNIKSIHWDDGKLARKIYENYSQSHSLIKGYEEYQSFTDMVYKDEHSVKEVHVDLFRALYNEFPDAIYIFNDRNPTDWIESRMKKGRSAENAKCQLGLKTDAELKAYWLKRYIDHKNDVLSFFAKKENFVHYDLDEPESFGMLIDTLNKNNFKLNVLTLPYANKTYNAKRNAASSKSEKDRLMGVPYSYDFNKDRYQKSVYSAKTVLSIVLDALPPVHSAIDFGCGVGTWLSVLQEKGVEKIQGLDGPWLEQDLLKIAKQDFREVDFEDTISSDKKYDLAMSLEVAEHLSPETATRFVDSLVLASDFVLFSAAIPFQIGQNHINEQWQDYWADLFTERGYVTFDFVRGKIWTDKQIPVWYRQNILLFVKEGQIDKVKVTSLNEEDSNFPISIVHPDKYLSKVRRLDSLKKEINKMNSVKGSWR
;
A
#
# COMPACT_ATOMS: atom_id res chain seq x y z
N MET A 1 -20.43 11.95 25.02
CA MET A 1 -19.00 11.89 24.65
C MET A 1 -18.86 10.85 23.54
N LYS A 2 -18.34 11.20 22.35
CA LYS A 2 -18.18 10.22 21.25
C LYS A 2 -17.19 9.13 21.67
N ARG A 3 -17.53 7.88 21.36
CA ARG A 3 -16.72 6.70 21.70
C ARG A 3 -16.00 6.17 20.46
N ILE A 4 -14.95 5.40 20.69
CA ILE A 4 -14.16 4.70 19.67
C ILE A 4 -14.03 3.24 20.12
N PHE A 5 -14.43 2.31 19.26
CA PHE A 5 -14.31 0.88 19.51
C PHE A 5 -13.40 0.25 18.47
N GLN A 6 -12.29 -0.33 18.92
CA GLN A 6 -11.43 -1.16 18.09
C GLN A 6 -12.02 -2.57 18.00
N ILE A 7 -12.28 -3.03 16.78
CA ILE A 7 -13.03 -4.27 16.51
C ILE A 7 -12.26 -5.32 15.66
N GLY A 8 -10.99 -5.06 15.31
CA GLY A 8 -10.11 -6.08 14.70
C GLY A 8 -9.45 -7.01 15.73
N PHE A 9 -8.64 -7.96 15.25
CA PHE A 9 -7.93 -8.86 16.17
C PHE A 9 -6.76 -8.17 16.88
N ASN A 10 -6.37 -8.74 18.02
CA ASN A 10 -5.07 -8.49 18.60
C ASN A 10 -3.94 -8.82 17.60
N ARG A 11 -2.72 -8.29 17.82
CA ARG A 11 -1.58 -8.43 16.89
C ARG A 11 -1.77 -7.75 15.51
N CYS A 12 -2.85 -6.99 15.34
CA CYS A 12 -3.06 -6.04 14.25
C CYS A 12 -2.87 -4.59 14.74
N GLY A 13 -1.84 -4.31 15.55
CA GLY A 13 -1.52 -2.94 15.99
C GLY A 13 -2.39 -2.35 17.12
N THR A 14 -3.08 -3.18 17.92
CA THR A 14 -3.96 -2.72 19.02
C THR A 14 -3.25 -1.80 20.02
N THR A 15 -2.04 -2.15 20.47
CA THR A 15 -1.23 -1.29 21.36
C THR A 15 -0.80 0.02 20.69
N SER A 16 -0.55 0.01 19.37
CA SER A 16 -0.18 1.21 18.62
C SER A 16 -1.35 2.19 18.56
N LEU A 17 -2.56 1.69 18.28
CA LEU A 17 -3.79 2.47 18.31
C LEU A 17 -4.07 3.06 19.71
N HIS A 18 -3.98 2.24 20.76
CA HIS A 18 -4.19 2.71 22.13
C HIS A 18 -3.33 3.93 22.45
N ARG A 19 -2.01 3.85 22.20
CA ARG A 19 -1.09 4.93 22.51
C ARG A 19 -1.23 6.13 21.59
N PHE A 20 -1.62 5.91 20.33
CA PHE A 20 -1.99 6.99 19.44
C PHE A 20 -3.15 7.80 20.02
N PHE A 21 -4.17 7.16 20.58
CA PHE A 21 -5.25 7.88 21.27
C PHE A 21 -4.75 8.62 22.51
N GLU A 22 -3.93 8.00 23.36
CA GLU A 22 -3.39 8.66 24.55
C GLU A 22 -2.59 9.93 24.22
N ILE A 23 -1.69 9.87 23.23
CA ILE A 23 -0.86 11.02 22.81
C ILE A 23 -1.74 12.13 22.20
N ASN A 24 -2.88 11.76 21.61
CA ASN A 24 -3.87 12.70 21.12
C ASN A 24 -4.85 13.19 22.21
N ASN A 25 -4.55 12.93 23.50
CA ASN A 25 -5.39 13.30 24.64
C ASN A 25 -6.80 12.69 24.59
N ILE A 26 -6.97 11.57 23.88
CA ILE A 26 -8.19 10.78 23.87
C ILE A 26 -8.06 9.72 24.96
N LYS A 27 -8.90 9.81 26.00
CA LYS A 27 -8.88 8.85 27.12
C LYS A 27 -9.10 7.43 26.58
N SER A 28 -8.08 6.58 26.65
CA SER A 28 -8.06 5.28 26.00
C SER A 28 -7.83 4.18 27.03
N ILE A 29 -8.60 3.10 26.97
CA ILE A 29 -8.40 1.89 27.77
C ILE A 29 -7.98 0.74 26.86
N HIS A 30 -7.00 -0.05 27.31
CA HIS A 30 -6.43 -1.15 26.53
C HIS A 30 -6.31 -2.40 27.38
N TRP A 31 -7.07 -3.43 27.03
CA TRP A 31 -7.13 -4.76 27.64
C TRP A 31 -7.54 -4.80 29.13
N ASP A 32 -6.93 -3.96 29.97
CA ASP A 32 -7.12 -3.85 31.42
C ASP A 32 -7.01 -5.20 32.14
N ASP A 33 -6.00 -5.99 31.78
CA ASP A 33 -5.78 -7.34 32.31
C ASP A 33 -7.02 -8.25 32.15
N GLY A 34 -7.77 -8.05 31.07
CA GLY A 34 -9.02 -8.73 30.77
C GLY A 34 -10.23 -8.28 31.59
N LYS A 35 -10.06 -7.36 32.56
CA LYS A 35 -11.16 -6.83 33.38
C LYS A 35 -12.16 -6.07 32.53
N LEU A 36 -11.69 -5.30 31.56
CA LEU A 36 -12.54 -4.57 30.62
C LEU A 36 -13.49 -5.52 29.88
N ALA A 37 -12.94 -6.53 29.22
CA ALA A 37 -13.74 -7.48 28.46
C ALA A 37 -14.70 -8.26 29.35
N ARG A 38 -14.21 -8.79 30.49
CA ARG A 38 -15.04 -9.48 31.48
C ARG A 38 -16.21 -8.60 31.93
N LYS A 39 -15.95 -7.32 32.22
CA LYS A 39 -16.99 -6.39 32.66
C LYS A 39 -18.04 -6.13 31.58
N ILE A 40 -17.63 -6.00 30.32
CA ILE A 40 -18.55 -5.86 29.19
C ILE A 40 -19.47 -7.08 29.07
N TYR A 41 -18.94 -8.30 29.24
CA TYR A 41 -19.76 -9.52 29.23
C TYR A 41 -20.71 -9.60 30.43
N GLU A 42 -20.25 -9.27 31.64
CA GLU A 42 -21.10 -9.17 32.83
C GLU A 42 -22.25 -8.18 32.60
N ASN A 43 -21.93 -6.98 32.12
CA ASN A 43 -22.92 -5.94 31.82
C ASN A 43 -23.93 -6.41 30.77
N TYR A 44 -23.45 -7.04 29.69
CA TYR A 44 -24.31 -7.58 28.63
C TYR A 44 -25.31 -8.62 29.18
N SER A 45 -24.83 -9.57 30.00
CA SER A 45 -25.69 -10.60 30.60
C SER A 45 -26.71 -10.05 31.60
N GLN A 46 -26.42 -8.90 32.21
CA GLN A 46 -27.30 -8.22 33.16
C GLN A 46 -28.15 -7.13 32.51
N SER A 47 -28.10 -6.98 31.17
CA SER A 47 -28.77 -5.89 30.44
C SER A 47 -28.42 -4.49 30.97
N HIS A 48 -27.21 -4.32 31.51
CA HIS A 48 -26.63 -3.02 31.80
C HIS A 48 -25.99 -2.43 30.55
N SER A 49 -25.72 -1.12 30.56
CA SER A 49 -24.85 -0.49 29.56
C SER A 49 -23.55 -1.26 29.44
N LEU A 50 -23.13 -1.60 28.21
CA LEU A 50 -21.97 -2.45 27.95
C LEU A 50 -20.70 -1.89 28.60
N ILE A 51 -20.53 -0.56 28.61
CA ILE A 51 -19.36 0.12 29.17
C ILE A 51 -19.54 0.60 30.62
N LYS A 52 -20.58 0.13 31.33
CA LYS A 52 -20.81 0.51 32.74
C LYS A 52 -19.59 0.19 33.60
N GLY A 53 -19.05 1.20 34.29
CA GLY A 53 -17.79 1.17 35.04
C GLY A 53 -16.56 1.65 34.27
N TYR A 54 -16.69 1.98 32.98
CA TYR A 54 -15.62 2.53 32.13
C TYR A 54 -16.08 3.78 31.36
N GLU A 55 -17.09 4.49 31.86
CA GLU A 55 -17.76 5.61 31.20
C GLU A 55 -16.82 6.81 30.97
N GLU A 56 -15.72 6.90 31.72
CA GLU A 56 -14.72 7.95 31.59
C GLU A 56 -13.82 7.79 30.35
N TYR A 57 -13.76 6.61 29.74
CA TYR A 57 -12.91 6.32 28.58
C TYR A 57 -13.62 6.56 27.25
N GLN A 58 -12.91 7.18 26.31
CA GLN A 58 -13.39 7.43 24.96
C GLN A 58 -13.06 6.30 24.00
N SER A 59 -11.89 5.68 24.13
CA SER A 59 -11.42 4.63 23.23
C SER A 59 -11.26 3.30 23.97
N PHE A 60 -11.75 2.22 23.37
CA PHE A 60 -11.70 0.86 23.90
C PHE A 60 -10.96 -0.05 22.93
N THR A 61 -9.86 -0.66 23.39
CA THR A 61 -8.99 -1.50 22.56
C THR A 61 -8.60 -2.81 23.26
N ASP A 62 -8.35 -3.85 22.46
CA ASP A 62 -7.92 -5.19 22.89
C ASP A 62 -8.85 -5.79 23.95
N MET A 63 -10.15 -5.72 23.69
CA MET A 63 -11.21 -6.19 24.58
C MET A 63 -11.32 -7.72 24.56
N VAL A 64 -10.33 -8.38 25.14
CA VAL A 64 -10.24 -9.83 25.25
C VAL A 64 -9.99 -10.27 26.69
N TYR A 65 -10.59 -11.40 27.09
CA TYR A 65 -10.18 -12.09 28.30
C TYR A 65 -10.24 -13.60 28.09
N LYS A 66 -9.59 -14.34 28.99
CA LYS A 66 -9.59 -15.79 29.01
C LYS A 66 -10.20 -16.28 30.32
N ASP A 67 -11.18 -17.16 30.24
CA ASP A 67 -11.65 -17.96 31.37
C ASP A 67 -11.10 -19.38 31.30
N GLU A 68 -11.50 -20.24 32.24
CA GLU A 68 -11.03 -21.63 32.35
C GLU A 68 -11.38 -22.47 31.11
N HIS A 69 -12.38 -22.07 30.32
CA HIS A 69 -12.94 -22.89 29.25
C HIS A 69 -12.81 -22.27 27.86
N SER A 70 -12.72 -20.95 27.74
CA SER A 70 -12.76 -20.24 26.47
C SER A 70 -11.99 -18.92 26.46
N VAL A 71 -11.67 -18.45 25.26
CA VAL A 71 -11.24 -17.07 25.02
C VAL A 71 -12.46 -16.28 24.61
N LYS A 72 -12.71 -15.15 25.26
CA LYS A 72 -13.83 -14.26 25.02
C LYS A 72 -13.34 -12.99 24.35
N GLU A 73 -13.90 -12.68 23.19
CA GLU A 73 -13.41 -11.61 22.32
C GLU A 73 -14.56 -10.66 22.02
N VAL A 74 -14.73 -9.59 22.80
CA VAL A 74 -15.84 -8.63 22.63
C VAL A 74 -15.89 -8.09 21.20
N HIS A 75 -14.72 -7.84 20.61
CA HIS A 75 -14.58 -7.34 19.25
C HIS A 75 -15.12 -8.29 18.17
N VAL A 76 -15.19 -9.59 18.44
CA VAL A 76 -15.79 -10.61 17.56
C VAL A 76 -17.24 -10.87 17.96
N ASP A 77 -17.46 -11.14 19.24
CA ASP A 77 -18.72 -11.72 19.71
C ASP A 77 -19.81 -10.66 19.94
N LEU A 78 -19.42 -9.42 20.27
CA LEU A 78 -20.33 -8.37 20.75
C LEU A 78 -20.22 -7.04 20.00
N PHE A 79 -19.49 -6.95 18.86
CA PHE A 79 -19.36 -5.68 18.14
C PHE A 79 -20.71 -5.10 17.66
N ARG A 80 -21.69 -5.97 17.38
CA ARG A 80 -23.07 -5.54 17.05
C ARG A 80 -23.82 -5.01 18.26
N ALA A 81 -23.63 -5.61 19.44
CA ALA A 81 -24.22 -5.10 20.67
C ALA A 81 -23.63 -3.72 21.00
N LEU A 82 -22.31 -3.55 20.84
CA LEU A 82 -21.64 -2.25 20.94
C LEU A 82 -22.24 -1.25 19.94
N TYR A 83 -22.46 -1.64 18.67
CA TYR A 83 -23.08 -0.77 17.68
C TYR A 83 -24.52 -0.38 18.02
N ASN A 84 -25.32 -1.33 18.49
CA ASN A 84 -26.71 -1.07 18.83
C ASN A 84 -26.85 -0.09 20.00
N GLU A 85 -25.95 -0.16 20.99
CA GLU A 85 -25.94 0.78 22.11
C GLU A 85 -25.27 2.12 21.75
N PHE A 86 -24.22 2.11 20.94
CA PHE A 86 -23.43 3.29 20.59
C PHE A 86 -23.37 3.54 19.07
N PRO A 87 -24.51 3.78 18.40
CA PRO A 87 -24.54 3.89 16.93
C PRO A 87 -23.73 5.08 16.39
N ASP A 88 -23.48 6.10 17.21
CA ASP A 88 -22.69 7.31 16.86
C ASP A 88 -21.19 7.19 17.20
N ALA A 89 -20.75 6.05 17.75
CA ALA A 89 -19.34 5.79 18.02
C ALA A 89 -18.55 5.50 16.74
N ILE A 90 -17.24 5.69 16.76
CA ILE A 90 -16.37 5.27 15.65
C ILE A 90 -15.96 3.81 15.85
N TYR A 91 -16.04 3.01 14.80
CA TYR A 91 -15.65 1.61 14.80
C TYR A 91 -14.42 1.42 13.92
N ILE A 92 -13.31 0.96 14.51
CA ILE A 92 -12.04 0.77 13.80
C ILE A 92 -11.78 -0.71 13.66
N PHE A 93 -11.87 -1.21 12.44
CA PHE A 93 -11.41 -2.55 12.10
C PHE A 93 -9.93 -2.48 11.71
N ASN A 94 -9.06 -2.72 12.70
CA ASN A 94 -7.62 -2.83 12.49
C ASN A 94 -7.26 -4.20 11.93
N ASP A 95 -6.74 -4.20 10.71
CA ASP A 95 -6.55 -5.37 9.87
C ASP A 95 -5.08 -5.54 9.44
N ARG A 96 -4.75 -6.68 8.85
CA ARG A 96 -3.48 -7.01 8.22
C ARG A 96 -3.62 -8.32 7.44
N ASN A 97 -2.58 -8.70 6.72
CA ASN A 97 -2.42 -9.98 6.08
C ASN A 97 -2.64 -11.13 7.08
N PRO A 98 -3.64 -12.01 6.84
CA PRO A 98 -3.97 -13.09 7.76
C PRO A 98 -2.82 -14.09 7.99
N THR A 99 -1.98 -14.32 6.98
CA THR A 99 -0.82 -15.22 7.08
C THR A 99 0.21 -14.63 8.03
N ASP A 100 0.55 -13.35 7.87
CA ASP A 100 1.49 -12.66 8.76
C ASP A 100 0.96 -12.56 10.20
N TRP A 101 -0.36 -12.39 10.35
CA TRP A 101 -1.02 -12.42 11.64
C TRP A 101 -0.89 -13.80 12.32
N ILE A 102 -1.10 -14.90 11.59
CA ILE A 102 -0.92 -16.26 12.08
C ILE A 102 0.53 -16.48 12.52
N GLU A 103 1.50 -16.12 11.69
CA GLU A 103 2.93 -16.24 12.03
C GLU A 103 3.27 -15.45 13.30
N SER A 104 2.71 -14.24 13.42
CA SER A 104 2.87 -13.39 14.59
C SER A 104 2.32 -14.03 15.87
N ARG A 105 1.23 -14.81 15.78
CA ARG A 105 0.66 -15.56 16.91
C ARG A 105 1.49 -16.80 17.24
N MET A 106 1.98 -17.52 16.23
CA MET A 106 2.79 -18.72 16.41
C MET A 106 4.13 -18.45 17.11
N LYS A 107 4.74 -17.27 16.92
CA LYS A 107 6.02 -16.88 17.55
C LYS A 107 6.01 -16.90 19.08
N LYS A 108 4.84 -16.78 19.72
CA LYS A 108 4.70 -16.94 21.17
C LYS A 108 4.30 -18.37 21.49
N GLY A 109 5.23 -19.32 21.38
CA GLY A 109 4.96 -20.77 21.44
C GLY A 109 4.04 -21.21 22.60
N ARG A 110 4.23 -20.68 23.81
CA ARG A 110 3.37 -20.99 24.98
C ARG A 110 1.89 -20.60 24.77
N SER A 111 1.61 -19.56 23.99
CA SER A 111 0.24 -19.14 23.65
C SER A 111 -0.41 -20.03 22.60
N ALA A 112 0.37 -20.58 21.65
CA ALA A 112 -0.11 -21.49 20.63
C ALA A 112 -0.42 -22.87 21.22
N GLU A 113 0.45 -23.39 22.10
CA GLU A 113 0.19 -24.65 22.83
C GLU A 113 -1.06 -24.56 23.70
N ASN A 114 -1.21 -23.46 24.45
CA ASN A 114 -2.41 -23.23 25.25
C ASN A 114 -3.68 -23.15 24.39
N ALA A 115 -3.59 -22.54 23.20
CA ALA A 115 -4.72 -22.48 22.27
C ALA A 115 -5.07 -23.86 21.69
N LYS A 116 -4.07 -24.68 21.34
CA LYS A 116 -4.28 -26.06 20.88
C LYS A 116 -4.98 -26.90 21.96
N CYS A 117 -4.47 -26.86 23.19
CA CYS A 117 -5.06 -27.57 24.32
C CYS A 117 -6.52 -27.16 24.56
N GLN A 118 -6.78 -25.85 24.55
CA GLN A 118 -8.12 -25.30 24.80
C GLN A 118 -9.13 -25.59 23.67
N LEU A 119 -8.66 -25.65 22.42
CA LEU A 119 -9.49 -25.95 21.24
C LEU A 119 -9.54 -27.46 20.92
N GLY A 120 -8.85 -28.31 21.68
CA GLY A 120 -8.75 -29.75 21.42
C GLY A 120 -8.01 -30.09 20.11
N LEU A 121 -7.14 -29.20 19.62
CA LEU A 121 -6.40 -29.39 18.37
C LEU A 121 -5.07 -30.11 18.62
N LYS A 122 -4.67 -30.99 17.70
CA LYS A 122 -3.50 -31.87 17.88
C LYS A 122 -2.26 -31.31 17.17
N THR A 123 -2.44 -30.51 16.14
CA THR A 123 -1.36 -30.04 15.28
C THR A 123 -1.35 -28.52 15.10
N ASP A 124 -0.17 -27.98 14.78
CA ASP A 124 -0.03 -26.58 14.40
C ASP A 124 -0.79 -26.25 13.11
N ALA A 125 -0.90 -27.21 12.18
CA ALA A 125 -1.63 -27.03 10.94
C ALA A 125 -3.13 -26.81 11.20
N GLU A 126 -3.74 -27.61 12.08
CA GLU A 126 -5.13 -27.45 12.51
C GLU A 126 -5.36 -26.10 13.19
N LEU A 127 -4.43 -25.68 14.09
CA LEU A 127 -4.51 -24.39 14.76
C LEU A 127 -4.43 -23.22 13.78
N LYS A 128 -3.47 -23.26 12.83
CA LYS A 128 -3.31 -22.24 11.79
C LYS A 128 -4.56 -22.16 10.91
N ALA A 129 -5.11 -23.30 10.48
CA ALA A 129 -6.33 -23.34 9.68
C ALA A 129 -7.53 -22.78 10.44
N TYR A 130 -7.69 -23.14 11.72
CA TYR A 130 -8.73 -22.59 12.59
C TYR A 130 -8.63 -21.07 12.72
N TRP A 131 -7.43 -20.56 13.01
CA TRP A 131 -7.17 -19.12 13.12
C TRP A 131 -7.39 -18.39 11.80
N LEU A 132 -6.94 -18.94 10.67
CA LEU A 132 -7.17 -18.35 9.35
C LEU A 132 -8.67 -18.22 9.06
N LYS A 133 -9.42 -19.31 9.28
CA LYS A 133 -10.86 -19.34 9.06
C LYS A 133 -11.57 -18.32 9.95
N ARG A 134 -11.24 -18.29 11.25
CA ARG A 134 -11.82 -17.32 12.20
C ARG A 134 -11.50 -15.87 11.81
N TYR A 135 -10.28 -15.61 11.33
CA TYR A 135 -9.87 -14.29 10.87
C TYR A 135 -10.70 -13.82 9.67
N ILE A 136 -10.80 -14.66 8.64
CA ILE A 136 -11.55 -14.38 7.42
C ILE A 136 -13.04 -14.22 7.72
N ASP A 137 -13.61 -15.11 8.54
CA ASP A 137 -15.03 -15.05 8.90
C ASP A 137 -15.35 -13.72 9.61
N HIS A 138 -14.54 -13.31 10.59
CA HIS A 138 -14.72 -12.04 11.31
C HIS A 138 -14.52 -10.81 10.40
N LYS A 139 -13.46 -10.81 9.57
CA LYS A 139 -13.20 -9.74 8.60
C LYS A 139 -14.40 -9.54 7.68
N ASN A 140 -14.90 -10.61 7.10
CA ASN A 140 -16.06 -10.57 6.22
C ASN A 140 -17.31 -10.09 6.96
N ASP A 141 -17.51 -10.54 8.20
CA ASP A 141 -18.67 -10.18 9.01
C ASP A 141 -18.69 -8.69 9.39
N VAL A 142 -17.54 -8.15 9.78
CA VAL A 142 -17.37 -6.71 10.09
C VAL A 142 -17.54 -5.86 8.84
N LEU A 143 -16.83 -6.16 7.76
CA LEU A 143 -16.91 -5.38 6.52
C LEU A 143 -18.33 -5.38 5.94
N SER A 144 -19.00 -6.54 5.97
CA SER A 144 -20.41 -6.70 5.63
C SER A 144 -21.32 -5.82 6.48
N PHE A 145 -21.17 -5.89 7.81
CA PHE A 145 -22.02 -5.15 8.74
C PHE A 145 -21.84 -3.64 8.60
N PHE A 146 -20.62 -3.16 8.32
CA PHE A 146 -20.29 -1.74 8.26
C PHE A 146 -20.23 -1.12 6.86
N ALA A 147 -20.48 -1.86 5.78
CA ALA A 147 -20.29 -1.45 4.37
C ALA A 147 -20.92 -0.09 3.94
N LYS A 148 -21.85 0.47 4.71
CA LYS A 148 -22.52 1.76 4.42
C LYS A 148 -22.59 2.69 5.63
N LYS A 149 -21.76 2.45 6.64
CA LYS A 149 -21.77 3.17 7.90
C LYS A 149 -20.60 4.14 7.91
N GLU A 150 -20.89 5.45 7.95
CA GLU A 150 -19.87 6.51 7.89
C GLU A 150 -18.98 6.57 9.13
N ASN A 151 -19.43 5.98 10.24
CA ASN A 151 -18.69 5.87 11.48
C ASN A 151 -17.79 4.63 11.56
N PHE A 152 -17.44 4.04 10.41
CA PHE A 152 -16.56 2.89 10.31
C PHE A 152 -15.25 3.24 9.61
N VAL A 153 -14.15 2.69 10.12
CA VAL A 153 -12.82 2.78 9.52
C VAL A 153 -12.25 1.39 9.36
N HIS A 154 -11.90 1.02 8.13
CA HIS A 154 -11.02 -0.12 7.88
C HIS A 154 -9.57 0.39 7.89
N TYR A 155 -8.84 0.03 8.94
CA TYR A 155 -7.44 0.41 9.15
C TYR A 155 -6.54 -0.82 8.92
N ASP A 156 -6.13 -1.06 7.69
CA ASP A 156 -5.23 -2.16 7.33
C ASP A 156 -3.76 -1.77 7.52
N LEU A 157 -3.06 -2.46 8.43
CA LEU A 157 -1.65 -2.20 8.75
C LEU A 157 -0.70 -2.39 7.57
N ASP A 158 -1.09 -3.18 6.58
CA ASP A 158 -0.30 -3.42 5.38
C ASP A 158 -0.63 -2.42 4.26
N GLU A 159 -1.63 -1.55 4.47
CA GLU A 159 -2.01 -0.45 3.58
C GLU A 159 -1.76 0.89 4.32
N PRO A 160 -0.58 1.53 4.16
CA PRO A 160 -0.21 2.75 4.90
C PRO A 160 -1.25 3.89 4.82
N GLU A 161 -2.02 3.97 3.74
CA GLU A 161 -3.06 4.98 3.53
C GLU A 161 -4.29 4.80 4.41
N SER A 162 -4.55 3.58 4.86
CA SER A 162 -5.66 3.30 5.77
C SER A 162 -5.52 4.06 7.10
N PHE A 163 -4.28 4.47 7.46
CA PHE A 163 -4.04 5.37 8.58
C PHE A 163 -4.55 6.79 8.30
N GLY A 164 -4.39 7.31 7.08
CA GLY A 164 -4.98 8.58 6.67
C GLY A 164 -6.50 8.56 6.80
N MET A 165 -7.15 7.46 6.37
CA MET A 165 -8.59 7.28 6.54
C MET A 165 -9.03 7.28 8.02
N LEU A 166 -8.20 6.72 8.92
CA LEU A 166 -8.42 6.78 10.35
C LEU A 166 -8.37 8.22 10.86
N ILE A 167 -7.34 8.99 10.47
CA ILE A 167 -7.20 10.41 10.83
C ILE A 167 -8.39 11.22 10.35
N ASP A 168 -8.76 11.07 9.08
CA ASP A 168 -9.88 11.78 8.47
C ASP A 168 -11.19 11.48 9.18
N THR A 169 -11.44 10.21 9.50
CA THR A 169 -12.67 9.82 10.18
C THR A 169 -12.72 10.38 11.60
N LEU A 170 -11.60 10.38 12.32
CA LEU A 170 -11.50 10.98 13.65
C LEU A 170 -11.74 12.50 13.59
N ASN A 171 -11.11 13.20 12.64
CA ASN A 171 -11.26 14.64 12.44
C ASN A 171 -12.70 15.01 12.05
N LYS A 172 -13.31 14.31 11.07
CA LYS A 172 -14.72 14.47 10.68
C LYS A 172 -15.67 14.27 11.85
N ASN A 173 -15.27 13.48 12.84
CA ASN A 173 -16.03 13.21 14.04
C ASN A 173 -15.66 14.09 15.25
N ASN A 174 -14.95 15.20 15.02
CA ASN A 174 -14.58 16.20 16.03
C ASN A 174 -13.62 15.68 17.12
N PHE A 175 -12.84 14.63 16.84
CA PHE A 175 -11.68 14.32 17.67
C PHE A 175 -10.53 15.26 17.31
N LYS A 176 -10.02 16.00 18.30
CA LYS A 176 -8.86 16.87 18.11
C LYS A 176 -7.58 16.03 18.21
N LEU A 177 -6.88 15.90 17.09
CA LEU A 177 -5.62 15.17 17.02
C LEU A 177 -4.46 16.15 17.10
N ASN A 178 -3.60 15.98 18.13
CA ASN A 178 -2.38 16.76 18.32
C ASN A 178 -1.17 16.13 17.61
N VAL A 179 -1.23 14.84 17.29
CA VAL A 179 -0.18 14.05 16.65
C VAL A 179 -0.79 13.13 15.59
N LEU A 180 -0.27 13.19 14.37
CA LEU A 180 -0.76 12.43 13.21
C LEU A 180 0.17 11.26 12.87
N THR A 181 0.80 10.62 13.86
CA THR A 181 1.73 9.49 13.67
C THR A 181 1.51 8.40 14.70
N LEU A 182 1.75 7.13 14.31
CA LEU A 182 1.61 5.98 15.20
C LEU A 182 2.88 5.72 16.03
N PRO A 183 2.79 5.52 17.36
CA PRO A 183 3.97 5.36 18.21
C PRO A 183 4.73 4.03 18.03
N TYR A 184 4.11 3.03 17.38
CA TYR A 184 4.63 1.67 17.24
C TYR A 184 4.27 1.01 15.90
N ALA A 185 4.28 1.76 14.79
CA ALA A 185 4.39 1.11 13.50
C ALA A 185 5.61 0.17 13.52
N ASN A 186 5.49 -1.03 12.95
CA ASN A 186 6.62 -1.94 12.70
C ASN A 186 7.29 -2.62 13.90
N LYS A 187 6.63 -2.81 15.06
CA LYS A 187 7.21 -3.53 16.22
C LYS A 187 7.62 -5.00 15.92
N THR A 188 6.89 -5.70 15.04
CA THR A 188 7.24 -7.09 14.63
C THR A 188 8.40 -7.13 13.63
N TYR A 189 8.61 -6.03 12.91
CA TYR A 189 9.70 -5.81 11.98
C TYR A 189 10.98 -5.36 12.71
N ASN A 190 10.84 -4.45 13.69
CA ASN A 190 11.90 -3.94 14.57
C ASN A 190 12.46 -4.99 15.55
N ALA A 191 11.71 -6.06 15.87
CA ALA A 191 12.22 -7.16 16.68
C ALA A 191 13.34 -7.97 15.99
N LYS A 192 13.43 -7.94 14.64
CA LYS A 192 14.59 -8.47 13.90
C LYS A 192 15.79 -7.51 13.88
N ARG A 193 15.61 -6.28 14.35
CA ARG A 193 16.57 -5.17 14.21
C ARG A 193 17.19 -4.68 15.52
N ASN A 194 16.58 -4.99 16.67
CA ASN A 194 17.11 -4.62 18.00
C ASN A 194 18.33 -5.46 18.45
N ALA A 195 19.27 -5.68 17.54
CA ALA A 195 20.68 -5.95 17.84
C ALA A 195 21.58 -4.72 17.57
N ALA A 196 21.05 -3.55 17.18
CA ALA A 196 21.87 -2.35 17.01
C ALA A 196 21.11 -1.03 17.25
N SER A 197 21.50 -0.39 18.37
CA SER A 197 21.59 1.04 18.72
C SER A 197 20.37 1.99 18.62
N SER A 198 20.47 3.09 19.37
CA SER A 198 19.42 3.93 19.93
C SER A 198 19.62 5.44 19.67
N LYS A 199 18.57 6.23 19.97
CA LYS A 199 18.41 7.72 20.09
C LYS A 199 18.08 8.51 18.80
N SER A 200 17.37 9.66 18.82
CA SER A 200 16.61 10.40 19.86
C SER A 200 15.68 11.47 19.26
N GLU A 201 14.44 11.52 19.74
CA GLU A 201 13.52 12.63 20.11
C GLU A 201 13.53 14.07 19.48
N LYS A 202 14.21 14.36 18.36
CA LYS A 202 14.20 15.72 17.75
C LYS A 202 13.34 15.90 16.47
N ASP A 203 12.74 14.85 15.92
CA ASP A 203 12.11 14.84 14.58
C ASP A 203 10.60 15.20 14.54
N ARG A 204 10.06 15.97 15.50
CA ARG A 204 8.59 16.11 15.68
C ARG A 204 7.89 17.22 14.89
N LEU A 205 8.52 17.90 13.94
CA LEU A 205 7.87 18.95 13.15
C LEU A 205 8.28 18.82 11.67
N MET A 206 7.28 18.75 10.78
CA MET A 206 7.29 18.65 9.30
C MET A 206 6.79 17.29 8.75
N GLY A 207 5.86 17.37 7.77
CA GLY A 207 5.12 16.35 6.99
C GLY A 207 5.45 14.85 7.10
N VAL A 208 4.41 14.02 7.06
CA VAL A 208 4.50 12.54 7.14
C VAL A 208 5.47 11.99 6.08
N PRO A 209 6.64 11.43 6.45
CA PRO A 209 7.58 10.85 5.51
C PRO A 209 7.09 9.50 4.97
N TYR A 210 7.44 9.19 3.72
CA TYR A 210 7.36 7.81 3.18
C TYR A 210 8.00 6.83 4.17
N SER A 211 7.33 5.71 4.44
CA SER A 211 7.79 4.80 5.47
C SER A 211 9.15 4.17 5.10
N TYR A 212 10.07 4.21 6.05
CA TYR A 212 11.41 3.60 6.10
C TYR A 212 11.54 2.21 5.41
N ASP A 213 10.48 1.39 5.42
CA ASP A 213 10.50 0.03 4.86
C ASP A 213 10.19 -0.08 3.37
N PHE A 214 9.63 0.95 2.75
CA PHE A 214 9.32 0.94 1.32
C PHE A 214 10.60 0.93 0.47
N ASN A 215 11.61 1.71 0.87
CA ASN A 215 12.82 1.93 0.08
C ASN A 215 13.86 0.79 0.16
N LYS A 216 13.91 0.02 1.26
CA LYS A 216 14.96 -0.99 1.50
C LYS A 216 14.86 -2.21 0.57
N ASP A 217 13.64 -2.60 0.18
CA ASP A 217 13.38 -3.75 -0.70
C ASP A 217 13.18 -3.37 -2.18
N ARG A 218 13.07 -2.08 -2.52
CA ARG A 218 12.84 -1.62 -3.91
C ARG A 218 13.87 -2.17 -4.88
N TYR A 219 15.15 -2.19 -4.46
CA TYR A 219 16.22 -2.73 -5.29
C TYR A 219 15.99 -4.20 -5.65
N GLN A 220 15.77 -5.07 -4.66
CA GLN A 220 15.57 -6.50 -4.92
C GLN A 220 14.29 -6.80 -5.71
N LYS A 221 13.24 -5.99 -5.51
CA LYS A 221 11.95 -6.15 -6.20
C LYS A 221 11.96 -5.69 -7.66
N SER A 222 12.87 -4.77 -8.05
CA SER A 222 12.87 -4.15 -9.38
C SER A 222 14.12 -4.42 -10.21
N VAL A 223 15.23 -4.88 -9.62
CA VAL A 223 16.50 -5.09 -10.35
C VAL A 223 16.36 -6.07 -11.51
N TYR A 224 15.57 -7.14 -11.36
CA TYR A 224 15.31 -8.08 -12.46
C TYR A 224 14.58 -7.39 -13.62
N SER A 225 13.52 -6.63 -13.30
CA SER A 225 12.76 -5.87 -14.30
C SER A 225 13.64 -4.85 -15.02
N ALA A 226 14.44 -4.10 -14.26
CA ALA A 226 15.39 -3.13 -14.81
C ALA A 226 16.40 -3.80 -15.74
N LYS A 227 17.02 -4.93 -15.34
CA LYS A 227 17.98 -5.67 -16.17
C LYS A 227 17.35 -6.15 -17.48
N THR A 228 16.16 -6.74 -17.42
CA THR A 228 15.49 -7.27 -18.60
C THR A 228 15.04 -6.16 -19.55
N VAL A 229 14.31 -5.16 -19.04
CA VAL A 229 13.78 -4.05 -19.84
C VAL A 229 14.91 -3.21 -20.43
N LEU A 230 15.91 -2.83 -19.64
CA LEU A 230 17.01 -2.01 -20.15
C LEU A 230 17.88 -2.74 -21.17
N SER A 231 18.00 -4.07 -21.10
CA SER A 231 18.65 -4.83 -22.18
C SER A 231 17.90 -4.65 -23.50
N ILE A 232 16.57 -4.83 -23.48
CA ILE A 232 15.72 -4.67 -24.66
C ILE A 232 15.81 -3.25 -25.23
N VAL A 233 15.76 -2.24 -24.36
CA VAL A 233 15.78 -0.82 -24.76
C VAL A 233 17.15 -0.43 -25.32
N LEU A 234 18.26 -0.78 -24.66
CA LEU A 234 19.60 -0.41 -25.09
C LEU A 234 20.04 -1.12 -26.38
N ASP A 235 19.54 -2.34 -26.64
CA ASP A 235 19.77 -3.03 -27.91
C ASP A 235 19.08 -2.33 -29.09
N ALA A 236 17.97 -1.63 -28.83
CA ALA A 236 17.18 -0.94 -29.84
C ALA A 236 17.62 0.52 -30.06
N LEU A 237 18.25 1.16 -29.08
CA LEU A 237 18.64 2.57 -29.16
C LEU A 237 20.07 2.77 -29.71
N PRO A 238 20.41 4.00 -30.12
CA PRO A 238 21.81 4.43 -30.22
C PRO A 238 22.56 4.23 -28.90
N PRO A 239 23.91 4.22 -28.90
CA PRO A 239 24.68 4.14 -27.67
C PRO A 239 24.25 5.20 -26.65
N VAL A 240 23.81 4.75 -25.48
CA VAL A 240 23.39 5.60 -24.36
C VAL A 240 24.59 5.78 -23.43
N HIS A 241 25.12 7.00 -23.34
CA HIS A 241 26.22 7.35 -22.43
C HIS A 241 25.74 8.15 -21.23
N SER A 242 24.52 8.71 -21.32
CA SER A 242 23.91 9.49 -20.27
C SER A 242 22.42 9.19 -20.09
N ALA A 243 21.96 9.10 -18.84
CA ALA A 243 20.55 8.89 -18.53
C ALA A 243 20.06 9.70 -17.33
N ILE A 244 18.77 10.05 -17.35
CA ILE A 244 18.08 10.70 -16.24
C ILE A 244 16.79 9.95 -15.91
N ASP A 245 16.50 9.78 -14.62
CA ASP A 245 15.35 9.01 -14.13
C ASP A 245 14.49 9.87 -13.19
N PHE A 246 13.26 10.17 -13.64
CA PHE A 246 12.26 10.96 -12.93
C PHE A 246 11.41 10.02 -12.07
N GLY A 247 11.59 10.11 -10.74
CA GLY A 247 11.03 9.19 -9.75
C GLY A 247 11.92 7.96 -9.55
N CYS A 248 13.25 8.17 -9.50
CA CYS A 248 14.25 7.11 -9.54
C CYS A 248 14.22 6.16 -8.32
N GLY A 249 13.51 6.55 -7.26
CA GLY A 249 13.54 5.89 -5.97
C GLY A 249 14.96 5.79 -5.44
N VAL A 250 15.29 4.60 -4.95
CA VAL A 250 16.67 4.29 -4.53
C VAL A 250 17.68 4.19 -5.69
N GLY A 251 17.30 4.54 -6.93
CA GLY A 251 18.20 4.56 -8.09
C GLY A 251 18.46 3.18 -8.71
N THR A 252 17.51 2.25 -8.63
CA THR A 252 17.73 0.86 -9.09
C THR A 252 17.90 0.76 -10.61
N TRP A 253 17.11 1.49 -11.39
CA TRP A 253 17.22 1.49 -12.85
C TRP A 253 18.52 2.15 -13.30
N LEU A 254 18.89 3.28 -12.69
CA LEU A 254 20.15 3.97 -12.91
C LEU A 254 21.37 3.12 -12.54
N SER A 255 21.34 2.38 -11.42
CA SER A 255 22.45 1.49 -11.05
C SER A 255 22.64 0.37 -12.09
N VAL A 256 21.55 -0.15 -12.66
CA VAL A 256 21.62 -1.15 -13.74
C VAL A 256 22.15 -0.53 -15.05
N LEU A 257 21.82 0.73 -15.35
CA LEU A 257 22.43 1.45 -16.47
C LEU A 257 23.94 1.62 -16.29
N GLN A 258 24.40 1.97 -15.08
CA GLN A 258 25.84 2.02 -14.76
C GLN A 258 26.51 0.65 -14.93
N GLU A 259 25.90 -0.44 -14.44
CA GLU A 259 26.38 -1.81 -14.67
C GLU A 259 26.52 -2.14 -16.17
N LYS A 260 25.70 -1.52 -17.02
CA LYS A 260 25.71 -1.68 -18.48
C LYS A 260 26.60 -0.68 -19.21
N GLY A 261 27.35 0.15 -18.49
CA GLY A 261 28.35 1.08 -19.06
C GLY A 261 27.87 2.50 -19.33
N VAL A 262 26.68 2.89 -18.85
CA VAL A 262 26.25 4.31 -18.90
C VAL A 262 27.05 5.11 -17.89
N GLU A 263 27.81 6.09 -18.38
CA GLU A 263 28.80 6.82 -17.58
C GLU A 263 28.18 7.93 -16.73
N LYS A 264 27.20 8.65 -17.29
CA LYS A 264 26.61 9.83 -16.67
C LYS A 264 25.15 9.59 -16.32
N ILE A 265 24.83 9.54 -15.03
CA ILE A 265 23.46 9.35 -14.56
C ILE A 265 22.98 10.52 -13.71
N GLN A 266 21.66 10.73 -13.67
CA GLN A 266 21.00 11.63 -12.73
C GLN A 266 19.68 11.01 -12.26
N GLY A 267 19.54 10.79 -10.97
CA GLY A 267 18.26 10.44 -10.34
C GLY A 267 17.57 11.68 -9.80
N LEU A 268 16.27 11.78 -10.06
CA LEU A 268 15.37 12.77 -9.49
C LEU A 268 14.31 12.03 -8.67
N ASP A 269 14.12 12.39 -7.41
CA ASP A 269 13.01 11.92 -6.57
C ASP A 269 12.73 12.95 -5.48
N GLY A 270 11.71 12.75 -4.65
CA GLY A 270 11.36 13.71 -3.61
C GLY A 270 12.20 13.62 -2.34
N PRO A 271 12.03 14.61 -1.44
CA PRO A 271 12.78 14.72 -0.17
C PRO A 271 12.50 13.60 0.84
N TRP A 272 11.56 12.72 0.53
CA TRP A 272 11.18 11.57 1.35
C TRP A 272 12.13 10.37 1.22
N LEU A 273 13.07 10.41 0.27
CA LEU A 273 14.00 9.32 0.05
C LEU A 273 15.13 9.35 1.09
N GLU A 274 15.31 8.24 1.81
CA GLU A 274 16.50 8.05 2.65
C GLU A 274 17.73 7.86 1.76
N GLN A 275 18.55 8.91 1.65
CA GLN A 275 19.72 8.93 0.78
C GLN A 275 20.77 7.82 1.10
N ASP A 276 20.74 7.25 2.30
CA ASP A 276 21.62 6.12 2.68
C ASP A 276 21.19 4.78 2.05
N LEU A 277 19.99 4.72 1.46
CA LEU A 277 19.49 3.55 0.73
C LEU A 277 19.79 3.61 -0.78
N LEU A 278 20.30 4.76 -1.26
CA LEU A 278 20.65 4.96 -2.68
C LEU A 278 21.59 3.87 -3.20
N LYS A 279 21.34 3.46 -4.43
CA LYS A 279 22.15 2.52 -5.23
C LYS A 279 23.01 3.23 -6.27
N ILE A 280 22.92 4.55 -6.29
CA ILE A 280 23.75 5.46 -7.08
C ILE A 280 24.49 6.39 -6.11
N ALA A 281 25.49 7.11 -6.61
CA ALA A 281 26.24 8.01 -5.76
C ALA A 281 25.37 9.24 -5.40
N LYS A 282 25.55 9.79 -4.18
CA LYS A 282 24.72 10.91 -3.70
C LYS A 282 24.80 12.14 -4.60
N GLN A 283 25.95 12.39 -5.24
CA GLN A 283 26.12 13.49 -6.20
C GLN A 283 25.31 13.32 -7.50
N ASP A 284 24.90 12.08 -7.81
CA ASP A 284 24.08 11.75 -8.97
C ASP A 284 22.59 11.76 -8.62
N PHE A 285 22.22 12.13 -7.39
CA PHE A 285 20.84 12.26 -6.92
C PHE A 285 20.50 13.73 -6.65
N ARG A 286 19.30 14.15 -7.03
CA ARG A 286 18.78 15.48 -6.75
C ARG A 286 17.32 15.38 -6.29
N GLU A 287 17.03 16.02 -5.17
CA GLU A 287 15.67 16.16 -4.66
C GLU A 287 14.89 17.18 -5.50
N VAL A 288 13.67 16.82 -5.88
CA VAL A 288 12.76 17.66 -6.67
C VAL A 288 11.31 17.47 -6.22
N ASP A 289 10.49 18.48 -6.49
CA ASP A 289 9.03 18.33 -6.52
C ASP A 289 8.60 18.23 -7.99
N PHE A 290 7.86 17.18 -8.33
CA PHE A 290 7.37 16.95 -9.69
C PHE A 290 6.08 17.73 -10.00
N GLU A 291 5.45 18.36 -9.01
CA GLU A 291 4.38 19.34 -9.24
C GLU A 291 4.92 20.64 -9.87
N ASP A 292 6.22 20.93 -9.66
CA ASP A 292 6.94 22.04 -10.28
C ASP A 292 7.53 21.66 -11.64
N THR A 293 7.84 22.68 -12.46
CA THR A 293 8.55 22.46 -13.72
C THR A 293 10.01 22.14 -13.46
N ILE A 294 10.45 20.98 -13.94
CA ILE A 294 11.85 20.57 -13.86
C ILE A 294 12.54 20.97 -15.16
N SER A 295 13.44 21.95 -15.06
CA SER A 295 14.36 22.27 -16.15
C SER A 295 15.62 21.42 -16.04
N SER A 296 16.13 21.02 -17.21
CA SER A 296 17.47 20.49 -17.37
C SER A 296 18.19 21.34 -18.41
N ASP A 297 19.37 21.87 -18.05
CA ASP A 297 20.19 22.65 -18.98
C ASP A 297 20.86 21.76 -20.05
N LYS A 298 20.74 20.44 -19.91
CA LYS A 298 21.38 19.44 -20.77
C LYS A 298 20.39 18.33 -21.14
N LYS A 299 20.45 17.89 -22.40
CA LYS A 299 19.81 16.63 -22.81
C LYS A 299 20.67 15.44 -22.40
N TYR A 300 20.00 14.38 -21.99
CA TYR A 300 20.54 13.05 -21.75
C TYR A 300 20.19 12.16 -22.95
N ASP A 301 20.96 11.10 -23.18
CA ASP A 301 20.70 10.16 -24.27
C ASP A 301 19.42 9.34 -24.02
N LEU A 302 19.03 9.16 -22.75
CA LEU A 302 17.78 8.52 -22.33
C LEU A 302 17.18 9.24 -21.12
N ALA A 303 15.88 9.58 -21.18
CA ALA A 303 15.09 9.92 -20.00
C ALA A 303 14.18 8.75 -19.62
N MET A 304 13.95 8.55 -18.32
CA MET A 304 13.06 7.51 -17.80
C MET A 304 12.07 8.10 -16.79
N SER A 305 10.86 7.55 -16.74
CA SER A 305 9.94 7.73 -15.62
C SER A 305 8.96 6.58 -15.56
N LEU A 306 9.04 5.75 -14.51
CA LEU A 306 8.34 4.47 -14.46
C LEU A 306 7.49 4.35 -13.20
N GLU A 307 6.16 4.40 -13.36
CA GLU A 307 5.16 4.40 -12.28
C GLU A 307 5.34 5.61 -11.34
N VAL A 308 5.19 6.81 -11.90
CA VAL A 308 5.41 8.10 -11.22
C VAL A 308 4.29 9.08 -11.52
N ALA A 309 3.94 9.23 -12.80
CA ALA A 309 3.01 10.27 -13.25
C ALA A 309 1.59 10.09 -12.67
N GLU A 310 1.21 8.87 -12.27
CA GLU A 310 -0.07 8.58 -11.62
C GLU A 310 -0.21 9.19 -10.22
N HIS A 311 0.91 9.57 -9.59
CA HIS A 311 0.94 10.20 -8.28
C HIS A 311 0.83 11.73 -8.33
N LEU A 312 0.98 12.31 -9.51
CA LEU A 312 0.96 13.76 -9.72
C LEU A 312 -0.46 14.24 -9.96
N SER A 313 -0.74 15.50 -9.64
CA SER A 313 -2.03 16.10 -9.98
C SER A 313 -2.32 16.00 -11.49
N PRO A 314 -3.58 15.75 -11.91
CA PRO A 314 -3.94 15.72 -13.33
C PRO A 314 -3.51 17.00 -14.09
N GLU A 315 -3.56 18.15 -13.42
CA GLU A 315 -3.16 19.45 -13.96
C GLU A 315 -1.64 19.55 -14.25
N THR A 316 -0.84 18.71 -13.60
CA THR A 316 0.62 18.65 -13.77
C THR A 316 1.02 17.72 -14.93
N ALA A 317 0.15 16.83 -15.41
CA ALA A 317 0.48 15.83 -16.44
C ALA A 317 1.19 16.43 -17.67
N THR A 318 0.64 17.50 -18.24
CA THR A 318 1.20 18.21 -19.40
C THR A 318 2.61 18.74 -19.11
N ARG A 319 2.80 19.41 -17.96
CA ARG A 319 4.11 19.98 -17.56
C ARG A 319 5.13 18.90 -17.25
N PHE A 320 4.70 17.78 -16.67
CA PHE A 320 5.58 16.66 -16.39
C PHE A 320 6.12 16.03 -17.68
N VAL A 321 5.26 15.87 -18.69
CA VAL A 321 5.69 15.43 -20.02
C VAL A 321 6.61 16.47 -20.67
N ASP A 322 6.35 17.78 -20.51
CA ASP A 322 7.27 18.84 -20.96
C ASP A 322 8.68 18.67 -20.39
N SER A 323 8.79 18.40 -19.07
CA SER A 323 10.08 18.15 -18.43
C SER A 323 10.80 16.92 -19.00
N LEU A 324 10.08 15.83 -19.28
CA LEU A 324 10.65 14.62 -19.86
C LEU A 324 11.19 14.85 -21.29
N VAL A 325 10.42 15.53 -22.14
CA VAL A 325 10.83 15.79 -23.54
C VAL A 325 11.93 16.85 -23.65
N LEU A 326 12.07 17.73 -22.67
CA LEU A 326 13.21 18.63 -22.55
C LEU A 326 14.48 17.87 -22.14
N ALA A 327 14.32 16.79 -21.36
CA ALA A 327 15.43 16.02 -20.83
C ALA A 327 16.05 15.04 -21.84
N SER A 328 15.30 14.50 -22.80
CA SER A 328 15.85 13.59 -23.82
C SER A 328 14.97 13.48 -25.07
N ASP A 329 15.59 13.11 -26.20
CA ASP A 329 14.88 12.72 -27.43
C ASP A 329 14.38 11.26 -27.39
N PHE A 330 14.80 10.46 -26.40
CA PHE A 330 14.34 9.10 -26.15
C PHE A 330 13.83 8.99 -24.72
N VAL A 331 12.55 8.67 -24.53
CA VAL A 331 11.90 8.65 -23.21
C VAL A 331 11.26 7.28 -22.96
N LEU A 332 11.76 6.55 -21.96
CA LEU A 332 11.14 5.31 -21.49
C LEU A 332 10.15 5.64 -20.36
N PHE A 333 8.86 5.40 -20.58
CA PHE A 333 7.83 5.90 -19.69
C PHE A 333 6.81 4.82 -19.33
N SER A 334 6.31 4.84 -18.09
CA SER A 334 5.16 4.08 -17.66
C SER A 334 4.38 4.83 -16.58
N ALA A 335 3.06 4.67 -16.59
CA ALA A 335 2.18 5.19 -15.56
C ALA A 335 0.96 4.28 -15.42
N ALA A 336 0.35 4.30 -14.23
CA ALA A 336 -0.79 3.45 -13.91
C ALA A 336 -2.05 3.80 -14.74
N ILE A 337 -2.70 2.76 -15.30
CA ILE A 337 -4.00 2.90 -15.98
C ILE A 337 -5.16 3.07 -15.00
N PRO A 338 -6.35 3.54 -15.42
CA PRO A 338 -7.51 3.67 -14.55
C PRO A 338 -7.86 2.37 -13.83
N PHE A 339 -8.09 2.50 -12.52
CA PHE A 339 -8.37 1.40 -11.60
C PHE A 339 -7.22 0.40 -11.48
N GLN A 340 -5.99 0.74 -11.89
CA GLN A 340 -4.82 -0.06 -11.55
C GLN A 340 -4.67 -0.13 -10.02
N ILE A 341 -4.98 0.98 -9.33
CA ILE A 341 -4.90 1.22 -7.89
C ILE A 341 -3.45 1.10 -7.38
N GLY A 342 -3.08 2.00 -6.47
CA GLY A 342 -1.81 2.02 -5.76
C GLY A 342 -1.77 3.22 -4.80
N GLN A 343 -0.68 3.35 -4.05
CA GLN A 343 -0.55 4.39 -3.02
C GLN A 343 -0.55 5.78 -3.68
N ASN A 344 -1.47 6.67 -3.32
CA ASN A 344 -1.59 8.04 -3.82
C ASN A 344 -1.73 8.12 -5.34
N HIS A 345 -2.36 7.13 -5.97
CA HIS A 345 -2.71 7.22 -7.39
C HIS A 345 -3.89 8.20 -7.54
N ILE A 346 -3.60 9.42 -7.96
CA ILE A 346 -4.59 10.49 -8.15
C ILE A 346 -4.81 10.85 -9.62
N ASN A 347 -3.93 10.37 -10.52
CA ASN A 347 -3.97 10.63 -11.96
C ASN A 347 -3.71 9.36 -12.78
N GLU A 348 -4.51 8.33 -12.55
CA GLU A 348 -4.47 7.12 -13.37
C GLU A 348 -5.06 7.40 -14.75
N GLN A 349 -4.28 7.23 -15.81
CA GLN A 349 -4.67 7.54 -17.19
C GLN A 349 -4.26 6.43 -18.14
N TRP A 350 -5.03 6.27 -19.22
CA TRP A 350 -4.75 5.26 -20.24
C TRP A 350 -3.42 5.52 -20.94
N GLN A 351 -2.84 4.47 -21.53
CA GLN A 351 -1.56 4.60 -22.23
C GLN A 351 -1.65 5.54 -23.45
N ASP A 352 -2.78 5.57 -24.14
CA ASP A 352 -3.05 6.53 -25.23
C ASP A 352 -3.07 7.98 -24.75
N TYR A 353 -3.66 8.30 -23.60
CA TYR A 353 -3.62 9.64 -23.02
C TYR A 353 -2.19 10.17 -22.87
N TRP A 354 -1.29 9.34 -22.32
CA TRP A 354 0.12 9.71 -22.20
C TRP A 354 0.78 9.83 -23.57
N ALA A 355 0.48 8.91 -24.49
CA ALA A 355 1.00 8.94 -25.85
C ALA A 355 0.57 10.18 -26.63
N ASP A 356 -0.66 10.65 -26.46
CA ASP A 356 -1.17 11.87 -27.08
C ASP A 356 -0.38 13.09 -26.58
N LEU A 357 -0.10 13.19 -25.27
CA LEU A 357 0.73 14.26 -24.72
C LEU A 357 2.15 14.27 -25.32
N PHE A 358 2.76 13.10 -25.52
CA PHE A 358 4.06 13.00 -26.21
C PHE A 358 3.94 13.37 -27.71
N THR A 359 2.88 12.93 -28.38
CA THR A 359 2.61 13.20 -29.80
C THR A 359 2.46 14.70 -30.06
N GLU A 360 1.75 15.43 -29.21
CA GLU A 360 1.64 16.89 -29.26
C GLU A 360 3.00 17.61 -29.21
N ARG A 361 4.03 16.94 -28.67
CA ARG A 361 5.42 17.44 -28.57
C ARG A 361 6.34 16.91 -29.67
N GLY A 362 5.78 16.25 -30.68
CA GLY A 362 6.53 15.67 -31.81
C GLY A 362 7.37 14.46 -31.43
N TYR A 363 6.81 13.59 -30.59
CA TYR A 363 7.35 12.27 -30.26
C TYR A 363 6.42 11.18 -30.78
N VAL A 364 7.00 10.07 -31.24
CA VAL A 364 6.28 8.89 -31.71
C VAL A 364 6.41 7.76 -30.70
N THR A 365 5.32 7.03 -30.48
CA THR A 365 5.25 5.91 -29.54
C THR A 365 5.77 4.63 -30.18
N PHE A 366 6.64 3.92 -29.47
CA PHE A 366 7.21 2.64 -29.82
C PHE A 366 6.87 1.60 -28.74
N ASP A 367 6.13 0.56 -29.14
CA ASP A 367 5.73 -0.54 -28.26
C ASP A 367 6.40 -1.88 -28.63
N PHE A 368 7.73 -1.93 -28.57
CA PHE A 368 8.48 -3.17 -28.80
C PHE A 368 8.91 -3.87 -27.50
N VAL A 369 8.68 -3.24 -26.34
CA VAL A 369 9.08 -3.76 -25.03
C VAL A 369 8.02 -4.70 -24.48
N ARG A 370 6.74 -4.29 -24.45
CA ARG A 370 5.67 -5.03 -23.75
C ARG A 370 5.53 -6.44 -24.29
N GLY A 371 5.54 -6.62 -25.62
CA GLY A 371 5.48 -7.94 -26.25
C GLY A 371 6.57 -8.91 -25.79
N LYS A 372 7.79 -8.42 -25.53
CA LYS A 372 8.94 -9.24 -25.09
C LYS A 372 8.88 -9.61 -23.61
N ILE A 373 8.20 -8.81 -22.78
CA ILE A 373 8.11 -9.03 -21.32
C ILE A 373 6.73 -9.54 -20.87
N TRP A 374 5.73 -9.60 -21.76
CA TRP A 374 4.31 -9.81 -21.43
C TRP A 374 4.07 -11.03 -20.54
N THR A 375 4.72 -12.15 -20.84
CA THR A 375 4.51 -13.42 -20.11
C THR A 375 5.50 -13.65 -18.97
N ASP A 376 6.46 -12.75 -18.76
CA ASP A 376 7.49 -12.92 -17.73
C ASP A 376 6.95 -12.57 -16.34
N LYS A 377 6.57 -13.61 -15.58
CA LYS A 377 5.98 -13.45 -14.24
C LYS A 377 6.95 -12.93 -13.18
N GLN A 378 8.24 -12.87 -13.46
CA GLN A 378 9.21 -12.24 -12.56
C GLN A 378 9.18 -10.72 -12.67
N ILE A 379 8.61 -10.19 -13.76
CA ILE A 379 8.38 -8.76 -13.93
C ILE A 379 6.98 -8.42 -13.41
N PRO A 380 6.86 -7.46 -12.47
CA PRO A 380 5.57 -6.98 -12.01
C PRO A 380 4.64 -6.58 -13.17
N VAL A 381 3.35 -6.90 -13.01
CA VAL A 381 2.36 -6.76 -14.09
C VAL A 381 2.22 -5.32 -14.60
N TRP A 382 2.45 -4.33 -13.74
CA TRP A 382 2.38 -2.91 -14.12
C TRP A 382 3.47 -2.54 -15.13
N TYR A 383 4.72 -2.97 -14.94
CA TYR A 383 5.77 -2.75 -15.95
C TYR A 383 5.48 -3.48 -17.26
N ARG A 384 4.97 -4.72 -17.19
CA ARG A 384 4.60 -5.50 -18.39
C ARG A 384 3.52 -4.83 -19.24
N GLN A 385 2.63 -4.08 -18.59
CA GLN A 385 1.46 -3.46 -19.22
C GLN A 385 1.69 -2.00 -19.64
N ASN A 386 2.46 -1.24 -18.87
CA ASN A 386 2.46 0.22 -18.95
C ASN A 386 3.70 0.80 -19.64
N ILE A 387 4.80 0.03 -19.75
CA ILE A 387 6.06 0.55 -20.32
C ILE A 387 5.91 0.79 -21.82
N LEU A 388 6.25 2.00 -22.25
CA LEU A 388 6.35 2.42 -23.63
C LEU A 388 7.62 3.25 -23.84
N LEU A 389 8.12 3.28 -25.07
CA LEU A 389 9.20 4.17 -25.47
C LEU A 389 8.62 5.29 -26.36
N PHE A 390 9.00 6.53 -26.09
CA PHE A 390 8.65 7.69 -26.90
C PHE A 390 9.92 8.26 -27.53
N VAL A 391 9.88 8.51 -28.84
CA VAL A 391 11.06 8.90 -29.62
C VAL A 391 10.75 10.16 -30.42
N LYS A 392 11.60 11.18 -30.31
CA LYS A 392 11.47 12.41 -31.10
C LYS A 392 11.43 12.08 -32.60
N GLU A 393 10.51 12.68 -33.35
CA GLU A 393 10.30 12.38 -34.79
C GLU A 393 11.61 12.35 -35.61
N GLY A 394 12.52 13.30 -35.39
CA GLY A 394 13.81 13.36 -36.09
C GLY A 394 14.84 12.29 -35.69
N GLN A 395 14.53 11.40 -34.75
CA GLN A 395 15.41 10.33 -34.25
C GLN A 395 14.88 8.92 -34.55
N ILE A 396 13.70 8.79 -35.17
CA ILE A 396 13.03 7.51 -35.47
C ILE A 396 13.96 6.54 -36.21
N ASP A 397 14.65 7.00 -37.26
CA ASP A 397 15.56 6.19 -38.08
C ASP A 397 16.75 5.60 -37.31
N LYS A 398 17.02 6.10 -36.11
CA LYS A 398 18.10 5.62 -35.26
C LYS A 398 17.69 4.46 -34.35
N VAL A 399 16.39 4.15 -34.27
CA VAL A 399 15.88 3.04 -33.47
C VAL A 399 15.98 1.74 -34.27
N LYS A 400 16.78 0.79 -33.80
CA LYS A 400 17.05 -0.50 -34.43
C LYS A 400 16.03 -1.56 -34.02
N VAL A 401 14.74 -1.29 -34.24
CA VAL A 401 13.72 -2.34 -34.16
C VAL A 401 13.61 -2.96 -35.55
N THR A 402 13.76 -4.28 -35.65
CA THR A 402 13.54 -5.03 -36.89
C THR A 402 12.08 -4.84 -37.27
N SER A 403 11.82 -3.87 -38.15
CA SER A 403 10.53 -3.50 -38.74
C SER A 403 9.36 -3.63 -37.76
N LEU A 404 8.85 -2.50 -37.27
CA LEU A 404 7.42 -2.41 -37.03
C LEU A 404 6.76 -2.91 -38.31
N ASN A 405 6.36 -4.19 -38.38
CA ASN A 405 5.54 -4.62 -39.50
C ASN A 405 4.33 -3.67 -39.46
N GLU A 406 3.81 -3.24 -40.60
CA GLU A 406 2.60 -2.38 -40.60
C GLU A 406 1.47 -3.02 -39.77
N GLU A 407 1.49 -4.35 -39.61
CA GLU A 407 0.65 -5.13 -38.70
C GLU A 407 0.91 -4.91 -37.19
N ASP A 408 2.17 -4.71 -36.75
CA ASP A 408 2.53 -4.41 -35.34
C ASP A 408 2.11 -2.98 -34.96
N SER A 409 2.09 -2.05 -35.92
CA SER A 409 1.63 -0.67 -35.71
C SER A 409 0.10 -0.54 -35.49
N ASN A 410 -0.65 -1.58 -35.81
CA ASN A 410 -2.11 -1.64 -35.63
C ASN A 410 -2.55 -2.24 -34.28
N PHE A 411 -1.61 -2.61 -33.42
CA PHE A 411 -1.96 -3.12 -32.10
C PHE A 411 -2.40 -1.97 -31.17
N PRO A 412 -3.53 -2.09 -30.45
CA PRO A 412 -4.00 -1.02 -29.58
C PRO A 412 -2.98 -0.74 -28.46
N ILE A 413 -2.59 0.54 -28.33
CA ILE A 413 -1.65 1.00 -27.30
C ILE A 413 -2.26 0.80 -25.90
N SER A 414 -3.53 1.16 -25.75
CA SER A 414 -4.29 0.96 -24.52
C SER A 414 -4.67 -0.51 -24.34
N ILE A 415 -4.03 -1.16 -23.36
CA ILE A 415 -4.23 -2.58 -23.08
C ILE A 415 -4.26 -2.84 -21.57
N VAL A 416 -5.12 -3.78 -21.18
CA VAL A 416 -5.15 -4.35 -19.82
C VAL A 416 -4.58 -5.75 -19.86
N HIS A 417 -3.56 -6.00 -19.05
CA HIS A 417 -2.93 -7.30 -18.95
C HIS A 417 -3.89 -8.34 -18.33
N PRO A 418 -4.00 -9.57 -18.87
CA PRO A 418 -4.90 -10.60 -18.36
C PRO A 418 -4.74 -10.88 -16.86
N ASP A 419 -3.51 -10.98 -16.35
CA ASP A 419 -3.26 -11.15 -14.90
C ASP A 419 -3.89 -10.02 -14.06
N LYS A 420 -3.83 -8.77 -14.54
CA LYS A 420 -4.40 -7.62 -13.84
C LYS A 420 -5.92 -7.64 -13.91
N TYR A 421 -6.48 -7.86 -15.10
CA TYR A 421 -7.92 -8.02 -15.30
C TYR A 421 -8.49 -9.16 -14.44
N LEU A 422 -7.91 -10.35 -14.52
CA LEU A 422 -8.36 -11.52 -13.75
C LEU A 422 -8.18 -11.33 -12.24
N SER A 423 -7.15 -10.60 -11.80
CA SER A 423 -7.01 -10.22 -10.38
C SER A 423 -8.20 -9.38 -9.91
N LYS A 424 -8.63 -8.40 -10.71
CA LYS A 424 -9.81 -7.57 -10.42
C LYS A 424 -11.10 -8.39 -10.48
N VAL A 425 -11.28 -9.23 -11.51
CA VAL A 425 -12.46 -10.11 -11.64
C VAL A 425 -12.55 -11.06 -10.45
N ARG A 426 -11.46 -11.72 -10.05
CA ARG A 426 -11.44 -12.59 -8.87
C ARG A 426 -11.84 -11.85 -7.59
N ARG A 427 -11.37 -10.61 -7.42
CA ARG A 427 -11.77 -9.76 -6.29
C ARG A 427 -13.26 -9.43 -6.36
N LEU A 428 -13.78 -9.04 -7.53
CA LEU A 428 -15.20 -8.78 -7.74
C LEU A 428 -16.07 -10.02 -7.49
N ASP A 429 -15.65 -11.20 -7.94
CA ASP A 429 -16.37 -12.45 -7.72
C ASP A 429 -16.36 -12.87 -6.24
N SER A 430 -15.26 -12.62 -5.53
CA SER A 430 -15.22 -12.81 -4.07
C SER A 430 -16.26 -11.91 -3.41
N LEU A 431 -16.27 -10.62 -3.75
CA LEU A 431 -17.22 -9.64 -3.23
C LEU A 431 -18.66 -10.01 -3.58
N LYS A 432 -18.94 -10.49 -4.81
CA LYS A 432 -20.28 -10.97 -5.21
C LYS A 432 -20.72 -12.19 -4.40
N LYS A 433 -19.82 -13.15 -4.17
CA LYS A 433 -20.10 -14.33 -3.33
C LYS A 433 -20.40 -13.92 -1.89
N GLU A 434 -19.65 -12.97 -1.35
CA GLU A 434 -19.89 -12.39 -0.04
C GLU A 434 -21.26 -11.70 0.04
N ILE A 435 -21.61 -10.86 -0.95
CA ILE A 435 -22.92 -10.19 -1.06
C ILE A 435 -24.06 -11.21 -1.18
N ASN A 436 -23.90 -12.25 -1.99
CA ASN A 436 -24.93 -13.29 -2.16
C ASN A 436 -25.13 -14.10 -0.86
N LYS A 437 -24.04 -14.41 -0.15
CA LYS A 437 -24.11 -15.07 1.16
C LYS A 437 -24.85 -14.19 2.18
N MET A 438 -24.61 -12.87 2.17
CA MET A 438 -25.35 -11.92 3.02
C MET A 438 -26.85 -11.88 2.68
N ASN A 439 -27.20 -11.96 1.39
CA ASN A 439 -28.60 -11.92 0.94
C ASN A 439 -29.35 -13.24 1.18
N SER A 440 -28.69 -14.41 1.05
CA SER A 440 -29.32 -15.70 1.38
C SER A 440 -29.62 -15.85 2.87
N VAL A 441 -28.82 -15.25 3.74
CA VAL A 441 -29.09 -15.22 5.19
C VAL A 441 -30.30 -14.35 5.53
N LYS A 442 -30.68 -13.37 4.69
CA LYS A 442 -31.91 -12.58 4.89
C LYS A 442 -33.19 -13.31 4.45
N GLY A 443 -33.08 -14.30 3.56
CA GLY A 443 -34.22 -15.09 3.07
C GLY A 443 -34.69 -16.20 4.00
N SER A 444 -33.89 -16.57 5.02
CA SER A 444 -34.22 -17.63 5.99
C SER A 444 -34.92 -17.12 7.27
N TRP A 445 -35.31 -15.84 7.31
CA TRP A 445 -36.06 -15.23 8.41
C TRP A 445 -37.43 -14.73 7.95
N ARG A 446 -38.18 -15.58 7.25
CA ARG A 446 -39.62 -15.39 7.00
C ARG A 446 -40.39 -16.59 7.51
#